data_AF-A0A366GM47-F1
#
_entry.id   AF-A0A366GM47-F1
#
_cell.length_a   1.000
_cell.length_b   1.000
_cell.length_c   1.000
_cell.angle_alpha   90.00
_cell.angle_beta   90.00
_cell.angle_gamma   90.00
#
_symmetry.space_group_name_H-M   'P 1'
#
loop_
_entity.id
_entity.type
_entity.pdbx_description
1 polymer ?
#
loop_
_entity_poly.entity_id
_entity_poly.type
_entity_poly.pdbx_seq_one_letter_code
_entity_poly.pdbx_strand_id
1 'polypeptide(L)'
;MKPRKQRPLIYSCSGCSDVAQLANNAAVRLDHEGSFEMSCISGVGGKVPALVKTARSGRPITVIDGCPLHCARACLENVGVEPDEHVRLYEFGFKKHYGQSYGDEAVEEVCDEVRSLSLGERLIARQA
;
A
#
# COMPACT_ATOMS: atom_id res chain seq x y z
N MET A 1 -3.43 -2.41 -20.96
CA MET A 1 -3.08 -2.12 -19.55
C MET A 1 -2.05 -0.98 -19.52
N LYS A 2 -2.08 -0.10 -18.52
CA LYS A 2 -1.10 1.00 -18.37
C LYS A 2 0.31 0.40 -18.10
N PRO A 3 1.39 0.93 -18.70
CA PRO A 3 2.76 0.49 -18.41
C PRO A 3 3.08 0.57 -16.91
N ARG A 4 3.83 -0.40 -16.36
CA ARG A 4 4.11 -0.51 -14.91
C ARG A 4 4.55 0.82 -14.29
N LYS A 5 5.57 1.47 -14.89
CA LYS A 5 6.14 2.76 -14.46
C LYS A 5 5.20 3.97 -14.51
N GLN A 6 4.00 3.80 -15.05
CA GLN A 6 2.98 4.85 -15.09
C GLN A 6 1.78 4.52 -14.18
N ARG A 7 1.74 3.35 -13.54
CA ARG A 7 0.68 2.97 -12.59
C ARG A 7 0.82 3.75 -11.28
N PRO A 8 -0.28 3.93 -10.52
CA PRO A 8 -0.19 4.41 -9.14
C PRO A 8 0.71 3.49 -8.32
N LEU A 9 1.34 4.07 -7.30
CA LEU A 9 2.22 3.38 -6.40
C LEU A 9 1.44 2.77 -5.25
N ILE A 10 1.87 1.59 -4.81
CA ILE A 10 1.40 0.99 -3.57
C ILE A 10 2.57 0.64 -2.65
N TYR A 11 2.43 0.99 -1.38
CA TYR A 11 3.36 0.64 -0.32
C TYR A 11 2.61 -0.12 0.77
N SER A 12 3.28 -1.02 1.47
CA SER A 12 2.68 -1.77 2.57
C SER A 12 3.63 -1.85 3.75
N CYS A 13 3.09 -1.96 4.96
CA CYS A 13 3.86 -2.44 6.10
C CYS A 13 4.22 -3.90 5.88
N SER A 14 5.51 -4.21 5.71
CA SER A 14 6.02 -5.57 5.40
C SER A 14 6.83 -6.17 6.58
N GLY A 15 6.34 -5.99 7.81
CA GLY A 15 6.91 -6.57 9.04
C GLY A 15 6.49 -8.01 9.32
N CYS A 16 6.91 -8.57 10.47
CA CYS A 16 6.78 -10.00 10.78
C CYS A 16 5.43 -10.47 11.38
N SER A 17 4.46 -9.58 11.60
CA SER A 17 3.13 -9.97 12.11
C SER A 17 2.18 -10.36 10.98
N ASP A 18 1.15 -11.14 11.31
CA ASP A 18 0.08 -11.55 10.40
C ASP A 18 -0.54 -10.38 9.58
N VAL A 19 -0.86 -9.26 10.23
CA VAL A 19 -1.44 -8.07 9.58
C VAL A 19 -0.45 -7.33 8.67
N ALA A 20 0.85 -7.47 8.94
CA ALA A 20 1.87 -6.91 8.07
C ALA A 20 2.09 -7.81 6.85
N GLN A 21 2.06 -9.13 7.05
CA GLN A 21 2.05 -10.08 5.94
C GLN A 21 0.78 -9.93 5.09
N LEU A 22 -0.39 -9.73 5.70
CA LEU A 22 -1.65 -9.46 4.99
C LEU A 22 -1.55 -8.19 4.13
N ALA A 23 -1.10 -7.06 4.70
CA ALA A 23 -0.88 -5.83 3.96
C ALA A 23 0.08 -6.01 2.78
N ASN A 24 1.18 -6.74 3.00
CA ASN A 24 2.16 -7.04 1.97
C ASN A 24 1.60 -7.94 0.87
N ASN A 25 0.87 -8.99 1.23
CA ASN A 25 0.27 -9.94 0.28
C ASN A 25 -0.74 -9.25 -0.64
N ALA A 26 -1.60 -8.38 -0.08
CA ALA A 26 -2.55 -7.60 -0.86
C ALA A 26 -1.84 -6.65 -1.85
N ALA A 27 -0.80 -5.93 -1.39
CA ALA A 27 -0.03 -5.03 -2.25
C ALA A 27 0.70 -5.77 -3.40
N VAL A 28 1.27 -6.96 -3.11
CA VAL A 28 1.90 -7.81 -4.13
C VAL A 28 0.88 -8.33 -5.15
N ARG A 29 -0.29 -8.81 -4.69
CA ARG A 29 -1.36 -9.28 -5.59
C ARG A 29 -1.80 -8.17 -6.55
N LEU A 30 -2.06 -6.97 -6.03
CA LEU A 30 -2.46 -5.80 -6.82
C LEU A 30 -1.38 -5.32 -7.82
N ASP A 31 -0.10 -5.49 -7.50
CA ASP A 31 1.01 -5.24 -8.42
C ASP A 31 1.07 -6.26 -9.56
N HIS A 32 0.91 -7.55 -9.25
CA HIS A 32 0.92 -8.65 -10.22
C HIS A 32 -0.26 -8.58 -11.19
N GLU A 33 -1.45 -8.22 -10.69
CA GLU A 33 -2.64 -7.95 -11.52
C GLU A 33 -2.46 -6.71 -12.40
N GLY A 34 -1.55 -5.82 -12.02
CA GLY A 34 -1.19 -4.63 -12.76
C GLY A 34 -2.12 -3.43 -12.55
N SER A 35 -2.82 -3.42 -11.41
CA SER A 35 -3.57 -2.27 -10.90
C SER A 35 -2.62 -1.19 -10.36
N PHE A 36 -1.55 -1.62 -9.69
CA PHE A 36 -0.54 -0.75 -9.08
C PHE A 36 0.88 -1.11 -9.54
N GLU A 37 1.84 -0.29 -9.15
CA GLU A 37 3.25 -0.65 -9.04
C GLU A 37 3.65 -0.67 -7.56
N MET A 38 4.01 -1.83 -7.02
CA MET A 38 4.55 -1.92 -5.67
C MET A 38 6.03 -1.53 -5.64
N SER A 39 6.43 -0.76 -4.62
CA SER A 39 7.82 -0.36 -4.38
C SER A 39 8.25 -0.64 -2.94
N CYS A 40 9.55 -0.90 -2.73
CA CYS A 40 10.06 -1.39 -1.45
C CYS A 40 10.07 -0.30 -0.37
N ILE A 41 9.22 -0.47 0.65
CA ILE A 41 9.11 0.48 1.76
C ILE A 41 10.38 0.51 2.62
N SER A 42 11.05 -0.63 2.82
CA SER A 42 12.29 -0.70 3.59
C SER A 42 13.40 0.10 2.93
N GLY A 43 13.42 0.14 1.58
CA GLY A 43 14.34 0.97 0.82
C GLY A 43 14.03 2.47 0.93
N VAL A 44 12.76 2.85 1.06
CA VAL A 44 12.36 4.25 1.35
C VAL A 44 12.81 4.65 2.75
N GLY A 45 12.50 3.82 3.78
CA GLY A 45 12.91 4.06 5.16
C GLY A 45 14.44 4.10 5.34
N GLY A 46 15.16 3.24 4.60
CA GLY A 46 16.62 3.25 4.52
C GLY A 46 17.21 4.35 3.63
N LYS A 47 16.38 5.25 3.09
CA LYS A 47 16.77 6.38 2.22
C LYS A 47 17.59 5.96 0.99
N VAL A 48 17.32 4.77 0.43
CA VAL A 48 17.98 4.29 -0.79
C VAL A 48 17.59 5.20 -1.97
N PRO A 49 18.54 5.86 -2.67
CA PRO A 49 18.23 6.95 -3.59
C PRO A 49 17.19 6.63 -4.68
N ALA A 50 17.28 5.43 -5.27
CA ALA A 50 16.35 5.00 -6.32
C ALA A 50 14.90 4.82 -5.81
N LEU A 51 14.73 4.34 -4.57
CA LEU A 51 13.43 4.08 -3.98
C LEU A 51 12.79 5.39 -3.50
N VAL A 52 13.58 6.29 -2.91
CA VAL A 52 13.13 7.65 -2.56
C VAL A 52 12.72 8.44 -3.79
N LYS A 53 13.49 8.36 -4.89
CA LYS A 53 13.12 8.98 -6.18
C LYS A 53 11.79 8.44 -6.70
N THR A 54 11.54 7.15 -6.52
CA THR A 54 10.28 6.51 -6.92
C THR A 54 9.11 7.03 -6.06
N ALA A 55 9.27 7.06 -4.73
CA ALA A 55 8.25 7.59 -3.82
C ALA A 55 7.94 9.07 -4.10
N ARG A 56 8.93 9.87 -4.49
CA ARG A 56 8.76 11.29 -4.86
C ARG A 56 8.37 11.52 -6.33
N SER A 57 7.91 10.50 -7.04
CA SER A 57 7.60 10.62 -8.48
C SER A 57 6.37 11.46 -8.80
N GLY A 58 5.57 11.85 -7.80
CA GLY A 58 4.31 12.57 -7.98
C GLY A 58 3.18 11.71 -8.55
N ARG A 59 3.38 10.38 -8.62
CA ARG A 59 2.31 9.43 -8.92
C ARG A 59 1.41 9.27 -7.69
N PRO A 60 0.11 8.99 -7.85
CA PRO A 60 -0.75 8.68 -6.72
C PRO A 60 -0.20 7.49 -5.92
N ILE A 61 -0.29 7.57 -4.61
CA ILE A 61 0.26 6.63 -3.64
C ILE A 61 -0.86 6.14 -2.73
N THR A 62 -1.04 4.83 -2.70
CA THR A 62 -1.77 4.14 -1.65
C THR A 62 -0.80 3.48 -0.69
N VAL A 63 -1.02 3.61 0.61
CA VAL A 63 -0.28 2.88 1.64
C VAL A 63 -1.21 1.97 2.45
N ILE A 64 -0.76 0.74 2.71
CA ILE A 64 -1.48 -0.22 3.56
C ILE A 64 -0.69 -0.46 4.84
N ASP A 65 -1.25 -0.08 5.98
CA ASP A 65 -0.66 -0.31 7.30
C ASP A 65 -1.53 -1.28 8.12
N GLY A 66 -0.89 -2.36 8.59
CA GLY A 66 -1.58 -3.44 9.31
C GLY A 66 -1.92 -3.14 10.76
N CYS A 67 -1.29 -2.14 11.38
CA CYS A 67 -1.48 -1.82 12.81
C CYS A 67 -1.33 -0.32 13.09
N PRO A 68 -1.73 0.16 14.29
CA PRO A 68 -1.69 1.59 14.66
C PRO A 68 -0.29 2.22 14.77
N LEU A 69 0.77 1.51 14.38
CA LEU A 69 2.14 2.05 14.34
C LEU A 69 2.44 2.77 13.03
N HIS A 70 1.67 2.51 11.97
CA HIS A 70 1.78 3.18 10.67
C HIS A 70 3.20 3.18 10.08
N CYS A 71 3.90 2.05 10.18
CA CYS A 71 5.31 1.93 9.81
C CYS A 71 5.57 2.35 8.35
N ALA A 72 4.68 1.98 7.42
CA ALA A 72 4.87 2.31 6.01
C ALA A 72 4.63 3.80 5.75
N ARG A 73 3.53 4.36 6.29
CA ARG A 73 3.29 5.81 6.24
C ARG A 73 4.47 6.60 6.84
N ALA A 74 4.97 6.20 8.00
CA ALA A 74 6.09 6.88 8.65
C ALA A 74 7.38 6.85 7.80
N CYS A 75 7.63 5.78 7.05
CA CYS A 75 8.76 5.74 6.10
C CYS A 75 8.61 6.77 4.96
N LEU A 76 7.39 6.95 4.43
CA LEU A 76 7.10 7.95 3.40
C LEU A 76 7.23 9.39 3.94
N GLU A 77 6.65 9.66 5.11
CA GLU A 77 6.71 10.98 5.76
C GLU A 77 8.16 11.40 6.07
N ASN A 78 9.02 10.45 6.47
CA ASN A 78 10.45 10.70 6.72
C ASN A 78 11.23 11.16 5.48
N VAL A 79 10.67 10.96 4.29
CA VAL A 79 11.22 11.48 3.03
C VAL A 79 10.33 12.57 2.43
N GLY A 80 9.44 13.18 3.21
CA GLY A 80 8.57 14.28 2.79
C GLY A 80 7.55 13.87 1.74
N VAL A 81 7.07 12.62 1.79
CA VAL A 81 6.01 12.11 0.92
C VAL A 81 4.77 11.83 1.77
N GLU A 82 3.65 12.43 1.38
CA GLU A 82 2.33 12.14 1.94
C GLU A 82 1.58 11.21 0.97
N PRO A 83 1.04 10.07 1.44
CA PRO A 83 0.24 9.19 0.60
C PRO A 83 -1.16 9.81 0.35
N ASP A 84 -1.70 9.63 -0.85
CA ASP A 84 -3.06 10.05 -1.19
C ASP A 84 -4.10 9.21 -0.44
N GLU A 85 -3.85 7.90 -0.32
CA GLU A 85 -4.74 6.95 0.35
C GLU A 85 -4.01 6.15 1.43
N HIS A 86 -4.66 5.97 2.59
CA HIS A 86 -4.09 5.24 3.73
C HIS A 86 -5.07 4.20 4.26
N VAL A 87 -4.87 2.95 3.83
CA VAL A 87 -5.65 1.78 4.25
C VAL A 87 -5.10 1.26 5.57
N ARG A 88 -5.95 1.27 6.62
CA ARG A 88 -5.57 0.92 7.99
C ARG A 88 -6.30 -0.36 8.41
N LEU A 89 -5.66 -1.51 8.28
CA LEU A 89 -6.32 -2.83 8.41
C LEU A 89 -7.03 -3.01 9.77
N TYR A 90 -6.50 -2.42 10.83
CA TYR A 90 -7.08 -2.52 12.17
C TYR A 90 -8.44 -1.80 12.29
N GLU A 91 -8.79 -0.89 11.39
CA GLU A 91 -10.12 -0.25 11.32
C GLU A 91 -11.17 -1.19 10.72
N PHE A 92 -10.72 -2.21 9.97
CA PHE A 92 -11.55 -3.27 9.39
C PHE A 92 -11.62 -4.51 10.29
N GLY A 93 -11.10 -4.44 11.52
CA GLY A 93 -11.18 -5.53 12.50
C GLY A 93 -10.04 -6.55 12.45
N PHE A 94 -9.07 -6.39 11.56
CA PHE A 94 -7.86 -7.22 11.55
C PHE A 94 -7.02 -6.96 12.81
N LYS A 95 -6.51 -8.03 13.43
CA LYS A 95 -5.78 -7.96 14.71
C LYS A 95 -4.41 -8.58 14.56
N LYS A 96 -3.44 -7.94 15.22
CA LYS A 96 -2.04 -8.32 15.14
C LYS A 96 -1.74 -9.55 16.01
N HIS A 97 -1.23 -10.60 15.38
CA HIS A 97 -0.62 -11.76 16.00
C HIS A 97 0.73 -12.09 15.35
N TYR A 98 1.54 -12.86 16.07
CA TYR A 98 2.84 -13.32 15.59
C TYR A 98 2.80 -14.82 15.31
N GLY A 99 3.59 -15.29 14.34
CA GLY A 99 3.68 -16.71 13.99
C GLY A 99 2.43 -17.27 13.28
N GLN A 100 1.60 -16.39 12.72
CA GLN A 100 0.37 -16.73 12.00
C GLN A 100 0.28 -15.92 10.71
N SER A 101 -0.62 -16.34 9.82
CA SER A 101 -0.93 -15.65 8.58
C SER A 101 -2.44 -15.70 8.33
N TYR A 102 -2.99 -14.62 7.80
CA TYR A 102 -4.32 -14.62 7.21
C TYR A 102 -4.34 -15.43 5.91
N GLY A 103 -5.50 -16.01 5.60
CA GLY A 103 -5.72 -16.78 4.36
C GLY A 103 -6.05 -15.89 3.15
N ASP A 104 -6.17 -16.52 1.98
CA ASP A 104 -6.40 -15.84 0.70
C ASP A 104 -7.72 -15.04 0.65
N GLU A 105 -8.75 -15.44 1.41
CA GLU A 105 -10.02 -14.71 1.49
C GLU A 105 -9.81 -13.30 2.07
N ALA A 106 -9.04 -13.19 3.16
CA ALA A 106 -8.71 -11.89 3.75
C ALA A 106 -7.80 -11.06 2.83
N VAL A 107 -6.92 -11.69 2.07
CA VAL A 107 -6.11 -10.99 1.06
C VAL A 107 -7.02 -10.37 0.00
N GLU A 108 -8.01 -11.12 -0.50
CA GLU A 108 -8.96 -10.62 -1.48
C GLU A 108 -9.82 -9.48 -0.93
N GLU A 109 -10.31 -9.61 0.31
CA GLU A 109 -11.04 -8.55 1.01
C GLU A 109 -10.25 -7.24 1.04
N VAL A 110 -8.97 -7.29 1.42
CA VAL A 110 -8.11 -6.10 1.43
C VAL A 110 -7.86 -5.57 0.01
N CYS A 111 -7.71 -6.45 -0.99
CA CYS A 111 -7.56 -6.03 -2.38
C CYS A 111 -8.80 -5.27 -2.88
N ASP A 112 -10.00 -5.74 -2.55
CA ASP A 112 -11.25 -5.10 -2.93
C ASP A 112 -11.41 -3.73 -2.28
N GLU A 113 -11.07 -3.59 -0.99
CA GLU A 113 -11.07 -2.29 -0.31
C GLU A 113 -10.09 -1.29 -0.95
N VAL A 114 -8.88 -1.72 -1.30
CA VAL A 114 -7.91 -0.84 -1.99
C VAL A 114 -8.44 -0.40 -3.36
N ARG A 115 -9.08 -1.32 -4.11
CA ARG A 115 -9.68 -1.00 -5.42
C ARG A 115 -10.81 0.01 -5.27
N SER A 116 -11.68 -0.15 -4.28
CA SER A 116 -12.84 0.73 -4.06
C SER A 116 -12.41 2.19 -3.82
N LEU A 117 -11.38 2.41 -3.01
CA LEU A 117 -10.81 3.73 -2.72
C LEU A 117 -10.18 4.35 -3.99
N SER A 118 -9.41 3.56 -4.74
CA SER A 118 -8.76 4.03 -5.98
C SER A 118 -9.74 4.42 -7.11
N LEU A 119 -10.99 3.94 -7.04
CA LEU A 119 -12.05 4.24 -8.00
C LEU A 119 -12.88 5.47 -7.60
N GLY A 120 -12.93 5.81 -6.30
CA GLY A 120 -13.61 6.99 -5.78
C GLY A 120 -13.11 8.30 -6.40
N GLU A 121 -11.80 8.42 -6.61
CA GLU A 121 -11.19 9.58 -7.26
C GLU A 121 -11.55 9.69 -8.77
N ARG A 122 -11.76 8.56 -9.46
CA ARG A 122 -12.09 8.56 -10.89
C ARG A 122 -13.52 8.97 -11.19
N LEU A 123 -14.44 8.78 -10.25
CA LEU A 123 -15.83 9.24 -10.38
C LEU A 123 -15.94 10.74 -10.18
N ILE A 124 -15.18 11.32 -9.25
CA ILE A 124 -15.14 12.78 -9.04
C ILE A 124 -14.43 13.48 -10.21
N ALA A 125 -13.32 12.93 -10.72
CA ALA A 125 -12.58 13.49 -11.86
C ALA A 125 -13.31 13.39 -13.21
N ARG A 126 -14.44 12.66 -13.31
CA ARG A 126 -15.28 12.59 -14.51
C ARG A 126 -16.48 13.56 -14.49
N GLN A 127 -16.64 14.33 -13.41
CA GLN A 127 -17.74 15.31 -13.27
C GLN A 127 -17.25 16.78 -13.25
N ALA A 128 -16.00 17.05 -13.61
CA ALA A 128 -15.45 18.40 -13.78
C ALA A 128 -15.22 18.72 -15.27
#